data_AF-A0AAN6GSS8-F1
#
_entry.id   AF-A0AAN6GSS8-F1
#
_cell.length_a   1.000
_cell.length_b   1.000
_cell.length_c   1.000
_cell.angle_alpha   90.00
_cell.angle_beta   90.00
_cell.angle_gamma   90.00
#
_symmetry.space_group_name_H-M   'P 1'
#
loop_
_entity.id
_entity.type
_entity.pdbx_description
1 polymer ?
#
loop_
_entity_poly.entity_id
_entity_poly.type
_entity_poly.pdbx_seq_one_letter_code
_entity_poly.pdbx_strand_id
1 'polypeptide(L)'
;MANVSAGAGAVPTGEAGPGPSTIASRAAAQARIQSSDDAEASLRKRMAGPSSGKAGLSADQEEINRKIYEASRGSKFFENERLKDAETTQRINALLAKRDDALSRVPVDSPEWNAIGRKVDLRLAELEETRDLSRQICHIDADMFYAAVELKRDPSLKGKAFGVGSGVLTTASYEARQKGCRSGQAVFVAKALCPELIVVPNDFKAYVQASGEVMEVRTALSIQ
;
A
#
# COMPACT_ATOMS: atom_id res chain seq x y z
N MET A 1 38.24 39.21 -5.42
CA MET A 1 38.75 38.96 -4.06
C MET A 1 37.85 39.72 -3.08
N ALA A 2 36.83 39.05 -2.56
CA ALA A 2 35.93 39.59 -1.57
C ALA A 2 35.83 38.56 -0.44
N ASN A 3 36.25 39.02 0.73
CA ASN A 3 36.38 38.28 1.97
C ASN A 3 34.98 38.15 2.59
N VAL A 4 34.50 36.93 2.84
CA VAL A 4 33.26 36.71 3.60
C VAL A 4 33.60 35.82 4.79
N SER A 5 33.45 36.42 5.97
CA SER A 5 33.69 35.85 7.29
C SER A 5 32.85 34.61 7.55
N ALA A 6 33.48 33.56 8.06
CA ALA A 6 32.83 32.38 8.61
C ALA A 6 32.05 32.76 9.88
N GLY A 7 30.73 32.83 9.77
CA GLY A 7 29.82 32.88 10.91
C GLY A 7 29.55 31.46 11.41
N ALA A 8 29.90 31.19 12.67
CA ALA A 8 29.54 29.97 13.38
C ALA A 8 28.01 29.90 13.54
N GLY A 9 27.35 29.09 12.72
CA GLY A 9 25.93 28.77 12.85
C GLY A 9 25.73 27.76 13.98
N ALA A 10 25.04 28.18 15.03
CA ALA A 10 24.58 27.30 16.10
C ALA A 10 23.65 26.21 15.53
N VAL A 11 23.93 24.96 15.87
CA VAL A 11 23.08 23.79 15.57
C VAL A 11 21.75 23.97 16.32
N PRO A 12 20.58 23.82 15.68
CA PRO A 12 19.30 23.85 16.39
C PRO A 12 19.23 22.63 17.31
N THR A 13 19.09 22.86 18.61
CA THR A 13 18.75 21.84 19.59
C THR A 13 17.42 21.21 19.19
N GLY A 14 17.43 19.92 18.86
CA GLY A 14 16.27 19.16 18.44
C GLY A 14 15.13 19.25 19.47
N GLU A 15 13.92 19.44 18.96
CA GLU A 15 12.69 19.32 19.72
C GLU A 15 12.66 17.96 20.43
N ALA A 16 12.38 17.98 21.74
CA ALA A 16 12.23 16.79 22.53
C ALA A 16 11.08 15.94 21.98
N GLY A 17 11.42 14.78 21.41
CA GLY A 17 10.45 13.77 21.00
C GLY A 17 9.57 13.33 22.18
N PRO A 18 8.39 12.77 21.91
CA PRO A 18 7.46 12.37 22.95
C PRO A 18 8.14 11.37 23.88
N GLY A 19 8.28 11.74 25.16
CA GLY A 19 8.90 10.92 26.20
C GLY A 19 8.22 9.55 26.37
N PRO A 20 8.91 8.58 26.99
CA PRO A 20 8.46 7.20 27.03
C PRO A 20 7.13 7.08 27.80
N SER A 21 6.10 6.63 27.10
CA SER A 21 4.80 6.29 27.70
C SER A 21 5.02 5.17 28.73
N THR A 22 4.60 5.39 29.99
CA THR A 22 4.75 4.42 31.08
C THR A 22 4.08 3.06 30.76
N ILE A 23 4.54 1.97 31.38
CA ILE A 23 3.94 0.62 31.20
C ILE A 23 2.42 0.63 31.47
N ALA A 24 1.96 1.45 32.44
CA ALA A 24 0.53 1.64 32.72
C ALA A 24 -0.23 2.31 31.56
N SER A 25 0.37 3.28 30.87
CA SER A 25 -0.21 3.91 29.68
C SER A 25 -0.26 2.98 28.46
N ARG A 26 0.66 2.00 28.39
CA ARG A 26 0.65 0.95 27.35
C ARG A 26 -0.41 -0.12 27.59
N ALA A 27 -0.60 -0.55 28.84
CA ALA A 27 -1.68 -1.47 29.21
C ALA A 27 -3.08 -0.87 28.94
N ALA A 28 -3.26 0.43 29.19
CA ALA A 28 -4.49 1.15 28.84
C ALA A 28 -4.67 1.33 27.32
N ALA A 29 -3.58 1.44 26.55
CA ALA A 29 -3.62 1.42 25.08
C ALA A 29 -3.90 0.02 24.51
N GLN A 30 -3.46 -1.05 25.19
CA GLN A 30 -3.76 -2.44 24.85
C GLN A 30 -5.19 -2.84 25.21
N ALA A 31 -5.77 -2.31 26.29
CA ALA A 31 -7.17 -2.52 26.65
C ALA A 31 -8.15 -1.80 25.69
N ARG A 32 -7.70 -0.80 24.93
CA ARG A 32 -8.48 -0.16 23.86
C ARG A 32 -8.65 -1.03 22.60
N ILE A 33 -8.06 -2.23 22.54
CA ILE A 33 -8.00 -3.07 21.32
C ILE A 33 -9.13 -4.12 21.26
N GLN A 34 -10.12 -4.07 22.16
CA GLN A 34 -11.17 -5.09 22.25
C GLN A 34 -12.61 -4.53 22.21
N SER A 35 -12.86 -3.45 21.46
CA SER A 35 -14.23 -3.07 21.13
C SER A 35 -14.70 -3.80 19.85
N SER A 36 -15.99 -4.13 19.77
CA SER A 36 -16.61 -4.65 18.54
C SER A 36 -16.35 -3.73 17.34
N ASP A 37 -16.26 -2.42 17.61
CA ASP A 37 -16.07 -1.37 16.62
C ASP A 37 -14.67 -1.42 15.98
N ASP A 38 -13.63 -1.78 16.75
CA ASP A 38 -12.27 -1.92 16.22
C ASP A 38 -12.11 -3.13 15.31
N ALA A 39 -12.76 -4.25 15.67
CA ALA A 39 -12.77 -5.46 14.84
C ALA A 39 -13.50 -5.22 13.51
N GLU A 40 -14.63 -4.50 13.55
CA GLU A 40 -15.36 -4.13 12.34
C GLU A 40 -14.56 -3.11 11.48
N ALA A 41 -13.89 -2.14 12.10
CA ALA A 41 -13.02 -1.20 11.40
C ALA A 41 -11.82 -1.91 10.73
N SER A 42 -11.20 -2.87 11.41
CA SER A 42 -10.13 -3.73 10.86
C SER A 42 -10.63 -4.51 9.64
N LEU A 43 -11.76 -5.20 9.77
CA LEU A 43 -12.35 -5.98 8.68
C LEU A 43 -12.74 -5.08 7.50
N ARG A 44 -13.32 -3.90 7.74
CA ARG A 44 -13.65 -2.93 6.69
C ARG A 44 -12.41 -2.52 5.89
N LYS A 45 -11.29 -2.28 6.57
CA LYS A 45 -10.00 -1.98 5.93
C LYS A 45 -9.46 -3.17 5.15
N ARG A 46 -9.58 -4.40 5.69
CA ARG A 46 -9.20 -5.63 4.98
C ARG A 46 -10.02 -5.83 3.69
N MET A 47 -11.32 -5.62 3.76
CA MET A 47 -12.25 -5.75 2.64
C MET A 47 -12.00 -4.73 1.52
N ALA A 48 -11.45 -3.56 1.86
CA ALA A 48 -10.96 -2.63 0.85
C ALA A 48 -9.90 -3.30 -0.06
N GLY A 49 -9.11 -4.19 0.50
CA GLY A 49 -8.08 -4.92 -0.22
C GLY A 49 -6.84 -4.06 -0.53
N PRO A 50 -5.81 -4.69 -1.13
CA PRO A 50 -4.48 -4.11 -1.26
C PRO A 50 -4.40 -2.95 -2.27
N SER A 51 -5.36 -2.86 -3.20
CA SER A 51 -5.37 -1.83 -4.24
C SER A 51 -6.03 -0.51 -3.80
N SER A 52 -6.25 -0.30 -2.49
CA SER A 52 -6.93 0.88 -1.94
C SER A 52 -6.13 2.18 -2.04
N GLY A 53 -4.81 2.11 -2.24
CA GLY A 53 -3.94 3.28 -2.47
C GLY A 53 -3.56 3.53 -3.93
N LYS A 54 -4.26 2.92 -4.90
CA LYS A 54 -3.90 2.99 -6.32
C LYS A 54 -4.10 4.40 -6.90
N ALA A 55 -3.21 4.80 -7.81
CA ALA A 55 -3.29 6.09 -8.50
C ALA A 55 -4.63 6.28 -9.25
N GLY A 56 -5.21 7.47 -9.12
CA GLY A 56 -6.49 7.84 -9.75
C GLY A 56 -7.74 7.44 -8.96
N LEU A 57 -7.59 6.93 -7.73
CA LEU A 57 -8.73 6.71 -6.83
C LEU A 57 -9.22 8.03 -6.23
N SER A 58 -10.53 8.09 -5.92
CA SER A 58 -11.14 9.24 -5.23
C SER A 58 -10.55 9.47 -3.83
N ALA A 59 -10.60 10.73 -3.37
CA ALA A 59 -10.20 11.13 -2.02
C ALA A 59 -11.10 10.53 -0.92
N ASP A 60 -12.37 10.24 -1.23
CA ASP A 60 -13.34 9.70 -0.26
C ASP A 60 -13.26 8.17 -0.19
N GLN A 61 -12.16 7.67 0.39
CA GLN A 61 -11.93 6.23 0.56
C GLN A 61 -12.84 5.59 1.61
N GLU A 62 -13.36 6.35 2.57
CA GLU A 62 -14.18 5.78 3.63
C GLU A 62 -15.55 5.35 3.11
N GLU A 63 -16.21 6.21 2.33
CA GLU A 63 -17.47 5.89 1.66
C GLU A 63 -17.34 4.68 0.74
N ILE A 64 -16.27 4.65 -0.07
CA ILE A 64 -15.96 3.55 -1.00
C ILE A 64 -15.80 2.24 -0.22
N ASN A 65 -15.03 2.27 0.87
CA ASN A 65 -14.79 1.07 1.68
C ASN A 65 -16.07 0.58 2.37
N ARG A 66 -16.95 1.49 2.81
CA ARG A 66 -18.26 1.13 3.36
C ARG A 66 -19.13 0.42 2.32
N LYS A 67 -19.24 0.97 1.11
CA LYS A 67 -19.99 0.35 0.01
C LYS A 67 -19.43 -1.03 -0.37
N ILE A 68 -18.10 -1.17 -0.40
CA ILE A 68 -17.45 -2.47 -0.67
C ILE A 68 -17.81 -3.49 0.41
N TYR A 69 -17.76 -3.07 1.68
CA TYR A 69 -18.12 -3.91 2.82
C TYR A 69 -19.58 -4.36 2.73
N GLU A 70 -20.51 -3.42 2.53
CA GLU A 70 -21.95 -3.70 2.40
C GLU A 70 -22.25 -4.62 1.21
N ALA A 71 -21.67 -4.35 0.05
CA ALA A 71 -21.86 -5.16 -1.16
C ALA A 71 -21.29 -6.59 -1.02
N SER A 72 -20.28 -6.78 -0.16
CA SER A 72 -19.66 -8.08 0.05
C SER A 72 -20.31 -8.89 1.18
N ARG A 73 -21.07 -8.23 2.06
CA ARG A 73 -21.62 -8.82 3.29
C ARG A 73 -22.52 -10.02 2.97
N GLY A 74 -22.34 -11.11 3.74
CA GLY A 74 -23.10 -12.35 3.58
C GLY A 74 -22.56 -13.31 2.51
N SER A 75 -21.51 -12.93 1.77
CA SER A 75 -20.85 -13.84 0.82
C SER A 75 -19.89 -14.82 1.53
N LYS A 76 -19.62 -15.97 0.90
CA LYS A 76 -18.57 -16.91 1.36
C LYS A 76 -17.18 -16.25 1.42
N PHE A 77 -16.93 -15.31 0.50
CA PHE A 77 -15.69 -14.53 0.49
C PHE A 77 -15.57 -13.64 1.73
N PHE A 78 -16.63 -12.92 2.07
CA PHE A 78 -16.67 -12.06 3.25
C PHE A 78 -16.43 -12.84 4.54
N GLU A 79 -17.07 -14.00 4.68
CA GLU A 79 -16.86 -14.85 5.85
C GLU A 79 -15.41 -15.35 5.95
N ASN A 80 -14.83 -15.75 4.82
CA ASN A 80 -13.42 -16.15 4.77
C ASN A 80 -12.47 -15.00 5.11
N GLU A 81 -12.72 -13.78 4.63
CA GLU A 81 -11.90 -12.62 4.98
C GLU A 81 -12.06 -12.23 6.46
N ARG A 82 -13.25 -12.40 7.05
CA ARG A 82 -13.46 -12.24 8.50
C ARG A 82 -12.61 -13.21 9.31
N LEU A 83 -12.60 -14.50 8.94
CA LEU A 83 -11.78 -15.51 9.60
C LEU A 83 -10.29 -15.20 9.49
N LYS A 84 -9.82 -14.81 8.30
CA LYS A 84 -8.42 -14.41 8.10
C LYS A 84 -8.06 -13.13 8.85
N ASP A 85 -8.99 -12.17 8.99
CA ASP A 85 -8.76 -10.96 9.78
C ASP A 85 -8.54 -11.29 11.25
N ALA A 86 -9.40 -12.14 11.81
CA ALA A 86 -9.24 -12.67 13.16
C ALA A 86 -7.90 -13.41 13.34
N GLU A 87 -7.53 -14.28 12.40
CA GLU A 87 -6.25 -14.99 12.44
C GLU A 87 -5.05 -14.03 12.35
N THR A 88 -5.12 -13.05 11.44
CA THR A 88 -4.06 -12.04 11.29
C THR A 88 -3.91 -11.22 12.56
N THR A 89 -5.03 -10.81 13.16
CA THR A 89 -5.06 -10.08 14.44
C THR A 89 -4.43 -10.91 15.56
N GLN A 90 -4.75 -12.19 15.64
CA GLN A 90 -4.14 -13.09 16.63
C GLN A 90 -2.61 -13.19 16.44
N ARG A 91 -2.14 -13.30 15.20
CA ARG A 91 -0.69 -13.32 14.88
C ARG A 91 0.00 -12.00 15.25
N ILE A 92 -0.64 -10.86 14.96
CA ILE A 92 -0.14 -9.54 15.36
C ILE A 92 0.01 -9.47 16.88
N ASN A 93 -1.02 -9.88 17.62
CA ASN A 93 -0.99 -9.88 19.08
C ASN A 93 0.12 -10.79 19.63
N ALA A 94 0.33 -11.95 19.02
CA ALA A 94 1.43 -12.84 19.40
C ALA A 94 2.81 -12.20 19.13
N LEU A 95 2.99 -11.49 18.02
CA LEU A 95 4.22 -10.76 17.72
C LEU A 95 4.44 -9.59 18.68
N LEU A 96 3.39 -8.85 19.00
CA LEU A 96 3.45 -7.74 19.97
C LEU A 96 3.82 -8.26 21.36
N ALA A 97 3.23 -9.37 21.81
CA ALA A 97 3.58 -9.99 23.09
C ALA A 97 5.04 -10.46 23.12
N LYS A 98 5.53 -11.09 22.04
CA LYS A 98 6.95 -11.47 21.91
C LYS A 98 7.88 -10.27 21.93
N ARG A 99 7.51 -9.18 21.24
CA ARG A 99 8.25 -7.92 21.28
C ARG A 99 8.29 -7.35 22.69
N ASP A 100 7.15 -7.29 23.38
CA ASP A 100 7.04 -6.70 24.71
C ASP A 100 7.82 -7.50 25.75
N ASP A 101 7.77 -8.84 25.69
CA ASP A 101 8.60 -9.74 26.49
C ASP A 101 10.10 -9.51 26.22
N ALA A 102 10.53 -9.47 24.95
CA ALA A 102 11.93 -9.20 24.60
C ALA A 102 12.40 -7.83 25.11
N LEU A 103 11.58 -6.78 24.97
CA LEU A 103 11.88 -5.44 25.46
C LEU A 103 11.89 -5.35 26.99
N SER A 104 11.10 -6.18 27.69
CA SER A 104 11.11 -6.23 29.15
C SER A 104 12.42 -6.79 29.71
N ARG A 105 13.11 -7.66 28.96
CA ARG A 105 14.35 -8.31 29.36
C ARG A 105 15.58 -7.43 29.17
N VAL A 106 15.51 -6.47 28.25
CA VAL A 106 16.60 -5.56 27.92
C VAL A 106 16.13 -4.12 28.11
N PRO A 107 16.34 -3.54 29.32
CA PRO A 107 15.92 -2.17 29.60
C PRO A 107 16.55 -1.19 28.60
N VAL A 108 15.78 -0.18 28.20
CA VAL A 108 16.26 0.90 27.36
C VAL A 108 17.48 1.56 28.03
N ASP A 109 18.48 1.90 27.23
CA ASP A 109 19.76 2.49 27.65
C ASP A 109 20.66 1.60 28.54
N SER A 110 20.28 0.35 28.80
CA SER A 110 21.15 -0.63 29.45
C SER A 110 22.42 -0.92 28.63
N PRO A 111 23.50 -1.45 29.23
CA PRO A 111 24.69 -1.84 28.49
C PRO A 111 24.40 -2.83 27.35
N GLU A 112 23.45 -3.75 27.55
CA GLU A 112 23.02 -4.71 26.53
C GLU A 112 22.23 -4.02 25.40
N TRP A 113 21.29 -3.12 25.72
CA TRP A 113 20.59 -2.30 24.73
C TRP A 113 21.56 -1.53 23.84
N ASN A 114 22.52 -0.84 24.46
CA ASN A 114 23.56 -0.09 23.75
C ASN A 114 24.46 -1.00 22.91
N ALA A 115 24.71 -2.25 23.34
CA ALA A 115 25.45 -3.22 22.54
C ALA A 115 24.67 -3.70 21.31
N ILE A 116 23.35 -3.87 21.42
CA ILE A 116 22.47 -4.17 20.28
C ILE A 116 22.46 -2.99 19.31
N GLY A 117 22.29 -1.77 19.82
CA GLY A 117 22.36 -0.53 19.01
C GLY A 117 23.65 -0.46 18.19
N ARG A 118 24.81 -0.65 18.84
CA ARG A 118 26.11 -0.71 18.14
C ARG A 118 26.18 -1.76 17.04
N LYS A 119 25.58 -2.95 17.22
CA LYS A 119 25.55 -3.98 16.17
C LYS A 119 24.71 -3.53 14.97
N VAL A 120 23.58 -2.87 15.22
CA VAL A 120 22.73 -2.31 14.15
C VAL A 120 23.47 -1.19 13.42
N ASP A 121 24.13 -0.30 14.16
CA ASP A 121 24.91 0.81 13.58
C ASP A 121 26.06 0.30 12.72
N LEU A 122 26.78 -0.74 13.16
CA LEU A 122 27.83 -1.39 12.36
C LEU A 122 27.27 -1.96 11.05
N ARG A 123 26.10 -2.63 11.11
CA ARG A 123 25.46 -3.15 9.91
C ARG A 123 25.00 -2.03 8.98
N LEU A 124 24.52 -0.92 9.53
CA LEU A 124 24.10 0.24 8.75
C LEU A 124 25.31 0.89 8.06
N ALA A 125 26.43 1.04 8.77
CA ALA A 125 27.68 1.56 8.21
C ALA A 125 28.20 0.68 7.07
N GLU A 126 28.17 -0.66 7.22
CA GLU A 126 28.55 -1.61 6.17
C GLU A 126 27.65 -1.49 4.92
N LEU A 127 26.33 -1.33 5.11
CA LEU A 127 25.38 -1.11 4.02
C LEU A 127 25.60 0.24 3.33
N GLU A 128 26.01 1.27 4.07
CA GLU A 128 26.32 2.59 3.51
C GLU A 128 27.63 2.59 2.75
N GLU A 129 28.67 1.94 3.28
CA GLU A 129 29.97 1.81 2.63
C GLU A 129 29.87 1.09 1.28
N THR A 130 28.96 0.11 1.18
CA THR A 130 28.71 -0.65 -0.05
C THR A 130 27.64 -0.03 -0.96
N ARG A 131 27.13 1.17 -0.63
CA ARG A 131 26.11 1.84 -1.45
C ARG A 131 26.67 2.28 -2.80
N ASP A 132 26.16 1.68 -3.87
CA ASP A 132 26.48 2.03 -5.25
C ASP A 132 25.48 3.05 -5.82
N LEU A 133 25.95 4.29 -6.06
CA LEU A 133 25.19 5.35 -6.71
C LEU A 133 25.60 5.58 -8.17
N SER A 134 26.44 4.72 -8.75
CA SER A 134 26.90 4.89 -10.14
C SER A 134 25.85 4.49 -11.17
N ARG A 135 24.79 3.79 -10.75
CA ARG A 135 23.76 3.25 -11.63
C ARG A 135 22.57 4.20 -11.74
N GLN A 136 22.09 4.39 -12.96
CA GLN A 136 20.80 5.01 -13.22
C GLN A 136 19.77 3.89 -13.43
N ILE A 137 18.80 3.78 -12.53
CA ILE A 137 17.76 2.75 -12.60
C ILE A 137 16.45 3.42 -13.00
N CYS A 138 15.89 3.01 -14.14
CA CYS A 138 14.58 3.46 -14.61
C CYS A 138 13.54 2.35 -14.39
N HIS A 139 12.42 2.69 -13.75
CA HIS A 139 11.25 1.83 -13.66
C HIS A 139 10.15 2.41 -14.55
N ILE A 140 9.62 1.59 -15.46
CA ILE A 140 8.55 1.96 -16.39
C ILE A 140 7.33 1.13 -16.04
N ASP A 141 6.23 1.81 -15.70
CA ASP A 141 4.91 1.21 -15.49
C ASP A 141 3.93 1.83 -16.51
N ALA A 142 3.17 0.98 -17.19
CA ALA A 142 2.23 1.40 -18.21
C ALA A 142 0.87 1.77 -17.60
N ASP A 143 0.47 3.02 -17.77
CA ASP A 143 -0.77 3.55 -17.22
C ASP A 143 -1.98 2.74 -17.64
N MET A 144 -2.65 2.16 -16.64
CA MET A 144 -3.87 1.35 -16.81
C MET A 144 -3.77 0.31 -17.94
N PHE A 145 -2.60 -0.30 -18.16
CA PHE A 145 -2.21 -1.05 -19.37
C PHE A 145 -3.33 -1.75 -20.14
N TYR A 146 -4.04 -2.74 -19.57
CA TYR A 146 -5.08 -3.45 -20.34
C TYR A 146 -6.27 -2.54 -20.73
N ALA A 147 -6.66 -1.60 -19.87
CA ALA A 147 -7.69 -0.62 -20.20
C ALA A 147 -7.21 0.35 -21.28
N ALA A 148 -5.93 0.73 -21.26
CA ALA A 148 -5.34 1.55 -22.33
C ALA A 148 -5.31 0.81 -23.68
N VAL A 149 -5.01 -0.49 -23.69
CA VAL A 149 -5.08 -1.33 -24.90
C VAL A 149 -6.52 -1.40 -25.42
N GLU A 150 -7.49 -1.67 -24.55
CA GLU A 150 -8.90 -1.72 -24.97
C GLU A 150 -9.41 -0.34 -25.43
N LEU A 151 -9.00 0.76 -24.80
CA LEU A 151 -9.33 2.11 -25.25
C LEU A 151 -8.72 2.46 -26.62
N LYS A 152 -7.50 1.98 -26.90
CA LYS A 152 -6.85 2.12 -28.23
C LYS A 152 -7.63 1.36 -29.30
N ARG A 153 -8.20 0.20 -28.97
CA ARG A 153 -8.96 -0.67 -29.88
C ARG A 153 -10.40 -0.21 -30.10
N ASP A 154 -11.04 0.28 -29.04
CA ASP A 154 -12.39 0.84 -29.06
C ASP A 154 -12.38 2.28 -28.51
N PRO A 155 -12.23 3.28 -29.40
CA PRO A 155 -12.26 4.69 -29.02
C PRO A 155 -13.58 5.13 -28.39
N SER A 156 -14.68 4.36 -28.52
CA SER A 156 -15.96 4.68 -27.91
C SER A 156 -15.95 4.58 -26.38
N LEU A 157 -14.92 3.95 -25.80
CA LEU A 157 -14.69 3.85 -24.35
C LEU A 157 -14.14 5.14 -23.74
N LYS A 158 -13.67 6.09 -24.56
CA LYS A 158 -13.06 7.34 -24.08
C LYS A 158 -14.05 8.14 -23.22
N GLY A 159 -13.61 8.56 -22.03
CA GLY A 159 -14.44 9.32 -21.09
C GLY A 159 -15.52 8.50 -20.37
N LYS A 160 -15.55 7.18 -20.54
CA LYS A 160 -16.52 6.30 -19.89
C LYS A 160 -15.85 5.52 -18.76
N ALA A 161 -16.62 5.22 -17.71
CA ALA A 161 -16.17 4.32 -16.66
C ALA A 161 -16.22 2.88 -17.16
N PHE A 162 -15.07 2.29 -17.43
CA PHE A 162 -14.95 0.88 -17.80
C PHE A 162 -13.83 0.15 -17.03
N GLY A 163 -13.94 -1.16 -16.97
CA GLY A 163 -12.93 -2.05 -16.41
C GLY A 163 -12.79 -3.31 -17.25
N VAL A 164 -11.60 -3.93 -17.20
CA VAL A 164 -11.27 -5.11 -17.99
C VAL A 164 -11.21 -6.33 -17.08
N GLY A 165 -11.98 -7.37 -17.36
CA GLY A 165 -12.02 -8.57 -16.52
C GLY A 165 -13.22 -9.48 -16.76
N SER A 166 -13.19 -10.65 -16.12
CA SER A 166 -14.31 -11.60 -16.09
C SER A 166 -14.49 -12.09 -14.65
N GLY A 167 -15.61 -11.75 -14.01
CA GLY A 167 -15.87 -12.02 -12.59
C GLY A 167 -15.05 -11.14 -11.63
N VAL A 168 -13.78 -10.90 -11.92
CA VAL A 168 -12.87 -9.99 -11.21
C VAL A 168 -12.24 -9.01 -12.20
N LEU A 169 -12.13 -7.74 -11.82
CA LEU A 169 -11.44 -6.72 -12.61
C LEU A 169 -9.92 -6.93 -12.56
N THR A 170 -9.31 -7.04 -13.73
CA THR A 170 -7.86 -7.04 -13.91
C THR A 170 -7.31 -5.61 -13.84
N THR A 171 -8.04 -4.67 -14.43
CA THR A 171 -7.74 -3.23 -14.37
C THR A 171 -9.03 -2.41 -14.51
N ALA A 172 -8.92 -1.12 -14.21
CA ALA A 172 -9.99 -0.14 -14.35
C ALA A 172 -9.45 1.15 -14.96
N SER A 173 -10.26 1.79 -15.81
CA SER A 173 -10.07 3.15 -16.33
C SER A 173 -10.00 4.17 -15.20
N TYR A 174 -9.42 5.35 -15.46
CA TYR A 174 -9.36 6.40 -14.45
C TYR A 174 -10.75 6.89 -14.03
N GLU A 175 -11.69 6.96 -14.96
CA GLU A 175 -13.10 7.30 -14.73
C GLU A 175 -13.78 6.30 -13.78
N ALA A 176 -13.46 5.01 -13.91
CA ALA A 176 -13.93 3.98 -12.99
C ALA A 176 -13.20 4.04 -11.63
N ARG A 177 -11.90 4.35 -11.60
CA ARG A 177 -11.11 4.50 -10.37
C ARG A 177 -11.58 5.68 -9.52
N GLN A 178 -12.00 6.78 -10.13
CA GLN A 178 -12.62 7.91 -9.42
C GLN A 178 -13.88 7.48 -8.65
N LYS A 179 -14.56 6.42 -9.09
CA LYS A 179 -15.73 5.84 -8.40
C LYS A 179 -15.38 4.71 -7.43
N GLY A 180 -14.09 4.42 -7.27
CA GLY A 180 -13.58 3.39 -6.37
C GLY A 180 -13.34 2.03 -7.01
N CYS A 181 -13.60 1.86 -8.31
CA CYS A 181 -13.33 0.60 -9.00
C CYS A 181 -11.81 0.36 -9.12
N ARG A 182 -11.36 -0.87 -8.84
CA ARG A 182 -9.92 -1.21 -8.85
C ARG A 182 -9.62 -2.64 -9.29
N SER A 183 -8.36 -2.89 -9.63
CA SER A 183 -7.84 -4.23 -9.90
C SER A 183 -7.99 -5.16 -8.69
N GLY A 184 -8.29 -6.43 -8.94
CA GLY A 184 -8.54 -7.44 -7.90
C GLY A 184 -9.93 -7.35 -7.27
N GLN A 185 -10.77 -6.41 -7.70
CA GLN A 185 -12.13 -6.26 -7.19
C GLN A 185 -13.11 -7.13 -7.98
N ALA A 186 -14.03 -7.79 -7.29
CA ALA A 186 -15.10 -8.53 -7.95
C ALA A 186 -16.01 -7.59 -8.75
N VAL A 187 -16.41 -8.01 -9.96
CA VAL A 187 -17.20 -7.21 -10.89
C VAL A 187 -18.54 -6.78 -10.27
N PHE A 188 -19.19 -7.64 -9.48
CA PHE A 188 -20.44 -7.29 -8.82
C PHE A 188 -20.27 -6.15 -7.80
N VAL A 189 -19.16 -6.15 -7.05
CA VAL A 189 -18.81 -5.06 -6.11
C VAL A 189 -18.47 -3.79 -6.88
N ALA A 190 -17.70 -3.90 -7.97
CA ALA A 190 -17.37 -2.76 -8.81
C ALA A 190 -18.63 -2.11 -9.43
N LYS A 191 -19.62 -2.92 -9.84
CA LYS A 191 -20.93 -2.43 -10.29
C LYS A 191 -21.77 -1.81 -9.19
N ALA A 192 -21.65 -2.27 -7.94
CA ALA A 192 -22.29 -1.61 -6.80
C ALA A 192 -21.70 -0.21 -6.54
N LEU A 193 -20.41 -0.01 -6.81
CA LEU A 193 -19.76 1.31 -6.74
C LEU A 193 -20.06 2.21 -7.94
N CYS A 194 -20.10 1.62 -9.14
CA CYS A 194 -20.30 2.30 -10.41
C CYS A 194 -21.34 1.53 -11.24
N PRO A 195 -22.65 1.83 -11.08
CA PRO A 195 -23.73 1.11 -11.78
C PRO A 195 -23.62 1.12 -13.31
N GLU A 196 -23.05 2.18 -13.87
CA GLU A 196 -22.79 2.37 -15.30
C GLU A 196 -21.48 1.73 -15.80
N LEU A 197 -20.78 0.97 -14.95
CA LEU A 197 -19.49 0.36 -15.29
C LEU A 197 -19.62 -0.58 -16.49
N ILE A 198 -18.88 -0.26 -17.55
CA ILE A 198 -18.71 -1.14 -18.71
C ILE A 198 -17.65 -2.18 -18.37
N VAL A 199 -17.98 -3.47 -18.53
CA VAL A 199 -17.04 -4.56 -18.29
C VAL A 199 -16.60 -5.13 -19.62
N VAL A 200 -15.33 -4.93 -19.95
CA VAL A 200 -14.70 -5.42 -21.18
C VAL A 200 -14.03 -6.77 -20.88
N PRO A 201 -14.27 -7.82 -21.67
CA PRO A 201 -13.61 -9.11 -21.47
C PRO A 201 -12.10 -9.02 -21.74
N ASN A 202 -11.33 -9.93 -21.15
CA ASN A 202 -9.88 -9.95 -21.36
C ASN A 202 -9.51 -10.47 -22.76
N ASP A 203 -8.61 -9.76 -23.45
CA ASP A 203 -7.93 -10.25 -24.67
C ASP A 203 -6.41 -10.29 -24.45
N PHE A 204 -5.92 -11.41 -23.92
CA PHE A 204 -4.50 -11.59 -23.62
C PHE A 204 -3.60 -11.53 -24.86
N LYS A 205 -4.13 -11.88 -26.05
CA LYS A 205 -3.35 -11.80 -27.29
C LYS A 205 -3.02 -10.34 -27.61
N ALA A 206 -4.00 -9.46 -27.51
CA ALA A 206 -3.80 -8.02 -27.71
C ALA A 206 -2.81 -7.44 -26.68
N TYR A 207 -2.88 -7.87 -25.42
CA TYR A 207 -1.98 -7.37 -24.36
C TYR A 207 -0.53 -7.81 -24.56
N VAL A 208 -0.31 -9.05 -24.97
CA VAL A 208 1.03 -9.56 -25.30
C VAL A 208 1.62 -8.80 -26.48
N GLN A 209 0.83 -8.54 -27.52
CA GLN A 209 1.26 -7.75 -28.67
C GLN A 209 1.66 -6.32 -28.25
N ALA A 210 0.80 -5.62 -27.51
CA ALA A 210 1.08 -4.27 -27.02
C ALA A 210 2.30 -4.22 -26.09
N SER A 211 2.51 -5.27 -25.28
CA SER A 211 3.71 -5.38 -24.44
C SER A 211 4.97 -5.51 -25.29
N GLY A 212 4.91 -6.29 -26.38
CA GLY A 212 6.00 -6.37 -27.36
C GLY A 212 6.39 -5.00 -27.91
N GLU A 213 5.40 -4.19 -28.32
CA GLU A 213 5.63 -2.81 -28.81
C GLU A 213 6.32 -1.93 -27.75
N VAL A 214 5.89 -2.00 -26.48
CA VAL A 214 6.52 -1.23 -25.38
C VAL A 214 7.95 -1.71 -25.10
N MET A 215 8.17 -3.03 -25.12
CA MET A 215 9.46 -3.65 -24.80
C MET A 215 10.51 -3.39 -25.88
N GLU A 216 10.09 -3.24 -27.14
CA GLU A 216 10.95 -2.83 -28.26
C GLU A 216 11.50 -1.42 -28.01
N VAL A 217 10.62 -0.47 -27.65
CA VAL A 217 11.03 0.90 -27.29
C VAL A 217 11.94 0.91 -26.06
N ARG A 218 11.59 0.15 -25.01
CA ARG A 218 12.40 0.03 -23.79
C ARG A 218 13.82 -0.48 -24.11
N THR A 219 13.94 -1.48 -24.97
CA THR A 219 15.25 -2.06 -25.32
C THR A 219 16.12 -1.03 -26.04
N ALA A 220 15.53 -0.17 -26.86
CA ALA A 220 16.22 0.95 -27.49
C ALA A 220 16.69 2.04 -26.48
N LEU A 221 16.09 2.11 -25.29
CA LEU A 221 16.50 3.02 -24.21
C LEU A 221 17.61 2.46 -23.33
N SER A 222 17.89 1.15 -23.38
CA SER A 222 18.97 0.50 -22.61
C SER A 222 20.38 0.78 -23.16
N ILE A 223 20.61 1.94 -23.79
CA ILE A 223 21.89 2.31 -24.39
C ILE A 223 22.80 2.96 -23.33
N GLN A 224 23.93 2.28 -23.10
CA GLN A 224 25.16 2.63 -22.35
C GLN A 224 25.11 2.61 -20.83
#